data_AF-A0AB36TGC5-F1
#
_entry.id   AF-A0AB36TGC5-F1
#
_cell.length_a   1.000
_cell.length_b   1.000
_cell.length_c   1.000
_cell.angle_alpha   90.00
_cell.angle_beta   90.00
_cell.angle_gamma   90.00
#
_symmetry.space_group_name_H-M   'P 1'
#
loop_
_entity.id
_entity.type
_entity.pdbx_description
1 polymer ?
#
loop_
_entity_poly.entity_id
_entity_poly.type
_entity_poly.pdbx_seq_one_letter_code
_entity_poly.pdbx_strand_id
1 'polypeptide(L)'
;MQKKRFSKKYEVHYYEINSMQEATLLSLLNYMEDCAISHSTSAGYGVNELLAADAGWVLYRWLIKIDRLPKLGETITVQTWASSFERFYGNREFIVLDGRDNPIVKASSVWIYFNIKKRKPMRIPLEMGDAYGIDETRALEEPFTDFDFDFEPKVIEEFTVKRSDIDTNSHVNNKKYVDWIMETVPQQIYDNYKVTSLQIIYKKESSLGSGIKAGCVIDEQNTDNPRLLHKIWDKNTGLELVSAETIWQKIQS
;
A
#
# COMPACT_ATOMS: atom_id res chain seq x y z
N MET A 1 29.51 -7.04 -5.76
CA MET A 1 28.42 -6.31 -6.43
C MET A 1 27.23 -6.31 -5.49
N GLN A 2 26.79 -5.14 -5.03
CA GLN A 2 25.59 -5.02 -4.19
C GLN A 2 24.39 -5.47 -5.03
N LYS A 3 23.56 -6.38 -4.52
CA LYS A 3 22.35 -6.82 -5.23
C LYS A 3 21.35 -5.67 -5.18
N LYS A 4 21.12 -5.01 -6.32
CA LYS A 4 20.17 -3.90 -6.49
C LYS A 4 18.73 -4.23 -6.09
N ARG A 5 18.38 -5.52 -6.15
CA ARG A 5 17.06 -6.04 -5.79
C ARG A 5 17.18 -6.98 -4.60
N PHE A 6 16.26 -6.82 -3.65
CA PHE A 6 16.12 -7.67 -2.48
C PHE A 6 14.91 -8.59 -2.63
N SER A 7 15.00 -9.81 -2.12
CA SER A 7 13.91 -10.78 -2.20
C SER A 7 13.73 -11.51 -0.88
N LYS A 8 12.47 -11.78 -0.51
CA LYS A 8 12.09 -12.55 0.66
C LYS A 8 10.94 -13.50 0.31
N LYS A 9 11.00 -14.71 0.84
CA LYS A 9 9.95 -15.73 0.66
C LYS A 9 8.96 -15.67 1.82
N TYR A 10 7.69 -15.91 1.52
CA TYR A 10 6.62 -16.01 2.49
C TYR A 10 5.75 -17.22 2.15
N GLU A 11 5.28 -17.91 3.17
CA GLU A 11 4.20 -18.88 3.05
C GLU A 11 2.91 -18.19 3.45
N VAL A 12 1.83 -18.38 2.68
CA VAL A 12 0.53 -17.78 2.99
C VAL A 12 -0.18 -18.62 4.04
N HIS A 13 -0.38 -18.05 5.21
CA HIS A 13 -1.02 -18.70 6.35
C HIS A 13 -2.52 -18.42 6.44
N TYR A 14 -3.22 -19.24 7.24
CA TYR A 14 -4.69 -19.19 7.35
C TYR A 14 -5.23 -17.85 7.89
N TYR A 15 -4.48 -17.14 8.73
CA TYR A 15 -4.91 -15.84 9.27
C TYR A 15 -4.72 -14.68 8.28
N GLU A 16 -4.14 -14.94 7.10
CA GLU A 16 -3.78 -13.93 6.10
C GLU A 16 -4.76 -13.92 4.92
N ILE A 17 -5.72 -14.85 4.89
CA ILE A 17 -6.64 -15.09 3.78
C ILE A 17 -8.06 -14.59 4.06
N ASN A 18 -8.79 -14.30 2.98
CA ASN A 18 -10.23 -14.05 2.99
C ASN A 18 -11.04 -15.37 2.94
N SER A 19 -12.37 -15.25 2.88
CA SER A 19 -13.29 -16.38 2.75
C SER A 19 -13.09 -17.22 1.48
N MET A 20 -12.40 -16.71 0.47
CA MET A 20 -12.06 -17.41 -0.78
C MET A 20 -10.71 -18.13 -0.72
N GLN A 21 -10.06 -18.19 0.45
CA GLN A 21 -8.72 -18.77 0.65
C GLN A 21 -7.60 -18.04 -0.12
N GLU A 22 -7.81 -16.75 -0.38
CA GLU A 22 -6.85 -15.88 -1.06
C GLU A 22 -6.34 -14.81 -0.08
N ALA A 23 -5.05 -14.48 -0.15
CA ALA A 23 -4.45 -13.47 0.71
C ALA A 23 -5.18 -12.12 0.57
N THR A 24 -5.47 -11.45 1.69
CA THR A 24 -6.09 -10.13 1.65
C THR A 24 -5.13 -9.06 1.10
N LEU A 25 -5.65 -7.91 0.67
CA LEU A 25 -4.79 -6.77 0.28
C LEU A 25 -3.91 -6.30 1.44
N LEU A 26 -4.41 -6.39 2.68
CA LEU A 26 -3.63 -6.14 3.88
C LEU A 26 -2.43 -7.08 3.99
N SER A 27 -2.65 -8.38 3.84
CA SER A 27 -1.57 -9.39 3.87
C SER A 27 -0.54 -9.15 2.77
N LEU A 28 -1.01 -8.82 1.55
CA LEU A 28 -0.14 -8.48 0.42
C LEU A 28 0.75 -7.26 0.73
N LEU A 29 0.18 -6.19 1.28
CA LEU A 29 0.93 -5.02 1.73
C LEU A 29 1.88 -5.33 2.88
N ASN A 30 1.51 -6.24 3.80
CA ASN A 30 2.39 -6.70 4.86
C ASN A 30 3.64 -7.38 4.31
N TYR A 31 3.51 -8.31 3.36
CA TYR A 31 4.67 -8.96 2.75
C TYR A 31 5.59 -7.99 2.00
N MET A 32 5.00 -7.03 1.27
CA MET A 32 5.75 -6.03 0.53
C MET A 32 6.51 -5.07 1.46
N GLU A 33 5.85 -4.52 2.48
CA GLU A 33 6.51 -3.63 3.42
C GLU A 33 7.57 -4.34 4.26
N ASP A 34 7.32 -5.57 4.73
CA ASP A 34 8.32 -6.34 5.48
C ASP A 34 9.56 -6.65 4.62
N CYS A 35 9.37 -6.92 3.33
CA CYS A 35 10.47 -7.08 2.37
C CYS A 35 11.23 -5.77 2.16
N ALA A 36 10.52 -4.64 2.09
CA ALA A 36 11.12 -3.31 1.99
C ALA A 36 11.94 -2.93 3.23
N ILE A 37 11.43 -3.20 4.44
CA ILE A 37 12.12 -2.98 5.71
C ILE A 37 13.38 -3.85 5.81
N SER A 38 13.28 -5.12 5.40
CA SER A 38 14.43 -6.03 5.34
C SER A 38 15.49 -5.53 4.36
N HIS A 39 15.07 -5.03 3.19
CA HIS A 39 15.98 -4.39 2.24
C HIS A 39 16.65 -3.15 2.86
N SER A 40 15.88 -2.25 3.46
CA SER A 40 16.38 -1.05 4.14
C SER A 40 17.43 -1.37 5.21
N THR A 41 17.18 -2.40 6.02
CA THR A 41 18.12 -2.90 7.02
C THR A 41 19.41 -3.40 6.37
N SER A 42 19.31 -4.19 5.28
CA SER A 42 20.49 -4.68 4.56
C SER A 42 21.33 -3.57 3.89
N ALA A 43 20.71 -2.43 3.59
CA ALA A 43 21.37 -1.24 3.05
C ALA A 43 21.94 -0.32 4.15
N GLY A 44 21.80 -0.67 5.44
CA GLY A 44 22.27 0.15 6.57
C GLY A 44 21.33 1.30 6.97
N TYR A 45 20.09 1.30 6.46
CA TYR A 45 19.07 2.31 6.74
C TYR A 45 17.79 1.65 7.29
N GLY A 46 17.96 0.70 8.22
CA GLY A 46 16.86 0.07 8.92
C GLY A 46 16.10 1.05 9.81
N VAL A 47 15.04 0.55 10.45
CA VAL A 47 14.15 1.38 11.29
C VAL A 47 14.93 2.04 12.43
N ASN A 48 15.81 1.30 13.09
CA ASN A 48 16.58 1.82 14.23
C ASN A 48 17.61 2.87 13.80
N GLU A 49 18.29 2.65 12.67
CA GLU A 49 19.27 3.57 12.11
C GLU A 49 18.61 4.90 11.70
N LEU A 50 17.43 4.82 11.06
CA LEU A 50 16.65 6.01 10.69
C LEU A 50 16.17 6.77 11.93
N LEU A 51 15.62 6.07 12.92
CA LEU A 51 15.18 6.68 14.18
C LEU A 51 16.34 7.38 14.92
N ALA A 52 17.51 6.75 14.98
CA ALA A 52 18.70 7.35 15.58
C ALA A 52 19.17 8.62 14.86
N ALA A 53 18.88 8.73 13.56
CA ALA A 53 19.14 9.90 12.72
C ALA A 53 17.99 10.94 12.70
N ASP A 54 16.97 10.79 13.57
CA ASP A 54 15.74 11.61 13.58
C ASP A 54 14.99 11.61 12.24
N ALA A 55 15.15 10.55 11.45
CA ALA A 55 14.62 10.40 10.12
C ALA A 55 13.62 9.23 10.04
N GLY A 56 12.75 9.27 9.04
CA GLY A 56 11.80 8.21 8.75
C GLY A 56 11.21 8.34 7.36
N TRP A 57 10.44 7.33 6.98
CA TRP A 57 9.72 7.29 5.73
C TRP A 57 8.22 7.36 6.00
N VAL A 58 7.55 8.30 5.34
CA VAL A 58 6.09 8.41 5.34
C VAL A 58 5.60 7.91 3.99
N LEU A 59 4.73 6.90 3.98
CA LEU A 59 4.13 6.40 2.75
C LEU A 59 3.20 7.46 2.17
N TYR A 60 3.38 7.76 0.89
CA TYR A 60 2.57 8.75 0.19
C TYR A 60 1.58 8.09 -0.77
N ARG A 61 2.02 7.10 -1.55
CA ARG A 61 1.17 6.44 -2.56
C ARG A 61 1.50 4.97 -2.76
N TRP A 62 0.49 4.20 -3.14
CA TRP A 62 0.64 2.89 -3.78
C TRP A 62 -0.13 2.83 -5.08
N LEU A 63 0.41 2.09 -6.05
CA LEU A 63 -0.26 1.59 -7.23
C LEU A 63 0.07 0.10 -7.32
N ILE A 64 -0.96 -0.74 -7.34
CA ILE A 64 -0.84 -2.20 -7.31
C ILE A 64 -1.68 -2.75 -8.45
N LYS A 65 -1.07 -3.60 -9.28
CA LYS A 65 -1.75 -4.42 -10.29
C LYS A 65 -1.67 -5.89 -9.87
N ILE A 66 -2.82 -6.55 -9.91
CA ILE A 66 -3.03 -7.89 -9.37
C ILE A 66 -3.59 -8.74 -10.49
N ASP A 67 -2.80 -9.72 -10.95
CA ASP A 67 -3.28 -10.77 -11.85
C ASP A 67 -4.08 -11.80 -11.05
N ARG A 68 -3.50 -12.23 -9.91
CA ARG A 68 -4.20 -13.02 -8.89
C ARG A 68 -3.60 -12.80 -7.51
N LEU A 69 -4.40 -13.06 -6.49
CA LEU A 69 -3.92 -13.09 -5.11
C LEU A 69 -3.29 -14.45 -4.78
N PRO A 70 -2.25 -14.49 -3.93
CA PRO A 70 -1.68 -15.74 -3.40
C PRO A 70 -2.75 -16.57 -2.66
N LYS A 71 -2.70 -17.90 -2.76
CA LYS A 71 -3.64 -18.79 -2.07
C LYS A 71 -3.07 -19.37 -0.78
N LEU A 72 -3.94 -19.86 0.10
CA LEU A 72 -3.57 -20.59 1.32
C LEU A 72 -2.53 -21.68 1.04
N GLY A 73 -1.44 -21.69 1.82
CA GLY A 73 -0.34 -22.66 1.71
C GLY A 73 0.59 -22.43 0.50
N GLU A 74 0.33 -21.43 -0.34
CA GLU A 74 1.24 -21.06 -1.42
C GLU A 74 2.50 -20.41 -0.84
N THR A 75 3.67 -20.78 -1.38
CA THR A 75 4.90 -20.02 -1.14
C THR A 75 5.09 -19.00 -2.24
N ILE A 76 5.22 -17.73 -1.86
CA ILE A 76 5.48 -16.62 -2.76
C ILE A 76 6.88 -16.04 -2.52
N THR A 77 7.43 -15.39 -3.54
CA THR A 77 8.64 -14.58 -3.42
C THR A 77 8.30 -13.12 -3.69
N VAL A 78 8.51 -12.25 -2.69
CA VAL A 78 8.40 -10.81 -2.88
C VAL A 78 9.77 -10.26 -3.18
N GLN A 79 9.89 -9.55 -4.30
CA GLN A 79 11.08 -8.82 -4.71
C GLN A 79 10.82 -7.32 -4.65
N THR A 80 11.79 -6.54 -4.18
CA THR A 80 11.70 -5.07 -4.09
C THR A 80 13.03 -4.38 -4.38
N TRP A 81 12.97 -3.16 -4.89
CA TRP A 81 14.13 -2.30 -5.11
C TRP A 81 13.74 -0.82 -5.09
N ALA A 82 14.70 0.05 -4.76
CA ALA A 82 14.54 1.48 -4.91
C ALA A 82 14.79 1.86 -6.38
N SER A 83 13.82 2.50 -7.02
CA SER A 83 13.91 2.88 -8.45
C SER A 83 14.37 4.29 -8.67
N SER A 84 14.05 5.22 -7.77
CA SER A 84 14.65 6.56 -7.78
C SER A 84 14.58 7.22 -6.41
N PHE A 85 15.55 8.10 -6.13
CA PHE A 85 15.51 9.06 -5.04
C PHE A 85 15.61 10.48 -5.60
N GLU A 86 14.54 11.26 -5.42
CA GLU A 86 14.40 12.59 -6.00
C GLU A 86 14.04 13.61 -4.92
N ARG A 87 14.99 14.46 -4.57
CA ARG A 87 14.88 15.43 -3.46
C ARG A 87 14.53 14.73 -2.15
N PHE A 88 13.24 14.61 -1.83
CA PHE A 88 12.70 13.97 -0.62
C PHE A 88 11.73 12.84 -0.95
N TYR A 89 11.51 12.52 -2.23
CA TYR A 89 10.69 11.39 -2.67
C TYR A 89 11.56 10.16 -2.94
N GLY A 90 11.15 9.02 -2.42
CA GLY A 90 11.72 7.73 -2.77
C GLY A 90 10.69 6.85 -3.46
N ASN A 91 11.00 6.45 -4.70
CA ASN A 91 10.22 5.50 -5.46
C ASN A 91 10.74 4.09 -5.20
N ARG A 92 9.81 3.16 -4.95
CA ARG A 92 10.12 1.77 -4.69
C ARG A 92 9.16 0.86 -5.44
N GLU A 93 9.73 -0.14 -6.08
CA GLU A 93 9.01 -1.10 -6.91
C GLU A 93 8.93 -2.46 -6.22
N PHE A 94 7.95 -3.25 -6.62
CA PHE A 94 7.70 -4.59 -6.12
C PHE A 94 7.20 -5.52 -7.21
N ILE A 95 7.65 -6.77 -7.14
CA ILE A 95 7.06 -7.89 -7.86
C ILE A 95 6.82 -9.01 -6.85
N VAL A 96 5.62 -9.59 -6.85
CA VAL A 96 5.32 -10.82 -6.13
C VAL A 96 5.26 -11.95 -7.16
N LEU A 97 6.08 -12.96 -6.95
CA LEU A 97 6.20 -14.14 -7.77
C LEU A 97 5.54 -15.33 -7.07
N ASP A 98 4.86 -16.17 -7.83
CA ASP A 98 4.36 -17.46 -7.34
C ASP A 98 5.46 -18.51 -7.19
N GLY A 99 5.09 -19.72 -6.73
CA GLY A 99 6.02 -20.84 -6.55
C GLY A 99 6.65 -21.37 -7.85
N ARG A 100 6.25 -20.85 -9.01
CA ARG A 100 6.80 -21.15 -10.34
C ARG A 100 7.50 -19.94 -10.97
N ASP A 101 7.81 -18.92 -10.17
CA ASP A 101 8.45 -17.66 -10.58
C ASP A 101 7.62 -16.82 -11.57
N ASN A 102 6.31 -17.02 -11.64
CA ASN A 102 5.44 -16.15 -12.45
C ASN A 102 5.05 -14.89 -11.65
N PRO A 103 5.12 -13.68 -12.23
CA PRO A 103 4.65 -12.47 -11.58
C PRO A 103 3.13 -12.46 -11.48
N ILE A 104 2.62 -12.45 -10.25
CA ILE A 104 1.18 -12.44 -9.94
C ILE A 104 0.70 -11.09 -9.41
N VAL A 105 1.63 -10.28 -8.88
CA VAL A 105 1.38 -8.89 -8.47
C VAL A 105 2.58 -8.04 -8.85
N LYS A 106 2.31 -6.83 -9.34
CA LYS A 106 3.30 -5.78 -9.55
C LYS A 106 2.84 -4.52 -8.84
N ALA A 107 3.76 -3.81 -8.19
CA ALA A 107 3.40 -2.59 -7.49
C ALA A 107 4.52 -1.55 -7.52
N SER A 108 4.11 -0.29 -7.43
CA SER A 108 4.97 0.86 -7.23
C SER A 108 4.47 1.66 -6.03
N SER A 109 5.39 2.20 -5.25
CA SER A 109 5.08 3.05 -4.10
C SER A 109 5.95 4.30 -4.08
N VAL A 110 5.40 5.38 -3.52
CA VAL A 110 6.12 6.63 -3.29
C VAL A 110 6.18 6.90 -1.80
N TRP A 111 7.38 7.19 -1.30
CA TRP A 111 7.65 7.50 0.10
C TRP A 111 8.24 8.90 0.21
N ILE A 112 7.92 9.60 1.30
CA ILE A 112 8.48 10.91 1.63
C ILE A 112 9.49 10.70 2.75
N TYR A 113 10.74 11.10 2.50
CA TYR A 113 11.79 11.13 3.51
C TYR A 113 11.58 12.31 4.44
N PHE A 114 11.51 12.04 5.73
CA PHE A 114 10.91 12.95 6.71
C PHE A 114 11.79 13.10 7.94
N ASN A 115 11.94 14.33 8.43
CA ASN A 115 12.55 14.58 9.73
C ASN A 115 11.47 14.50 10.81
N ILE A 116 11.56 13.48 11.67
CA ILE A 116 10.53 13.16 12.66
C ILE A 116 10.44 14.26 13.72
N LYS A 117 11.58 14.78 14.20
CA LYS A 117 11.62 15.85 15.22
C LYS A 117 11.05 17.18 14.70
N LYS A 118 11.42 17.58 13.48
CA LYS A 118 10.98 18.86 12.88
C LYS A 118 9.63 18.75 12.17
N ARG A 119 9.06 17.55 12.10
CA ARG A 119 7.82 17.21 11.39
C ARG A 119 7.74 17.80 9.97
N LYS A 120 8.81 17.62 9.18
CA LYS A 120 8.83 18.12 7.79
C LYS A 120 9.65 17.21 6.86
N PRO A 121 9.33 17.19 5.54
CA PRO A 121 10.15 16.51 4.56
C PRO A 121 11.59 17.03 4.57
N MET A 122 12.55 16.14 4.34
CA MET A 122 13.96 16.50 4.23
C MET A 122 14.62 15.78 3.06
N ARG A 123 15.71 16.36 2.54
CA ARG A 123 16.41 15.81 1.39
C ARG A 123 17.02 14.44 1.72
N ILE A 124 16.86 13.49 0.82
CA ILE A 124 17.49 12.16 0.89
C ILE A 124 19.00 12.32 0.66
N PRO A 125 19.85 11.81 1.57
CA PRO A 125 21.30 11.81 1.38
C PRO A 125 21.72 11.01 0.14
N LEU A 126 22.72 11.50 -0.60
CA LEU A 126 23.19 10.84 -1.84
C LEU A 126 23.74 9.43 -1.58
N GLU A 127 24.50 9.27 -0.50
CA GLU A 127 25.02 8.01 0.04
C GLU A 127 23.95 6.93 0.26
N MET A 128 22.69 7.34 0.51
CA MET A 128 21.58 6.40 0.62
C MET A 128 21.30 5.75 -0.73
N GLY A 129 21.32 6.52 -1.83
CA GLY A 129 21.15 5.98 -3.18
C GLY A 129 22.22 4.93 -3.53
N ASP A 130 23.47 5.21 -3.17
CA ASP A 130 24.59 4.29 -3.39
C ASP A 130 24.41 2.98 -2.58
N ALA A 131 24.00 3.09 -1.32
CA ALA A 131 23.82 1.93 -0.44
C ALA A 131 22.66 1.00 -0.87
N TYR A 132 21.55 1.57 -1.34
CA TYR A 132 20.44 0.78 -1.89
C TYR A 132 20.75 0.21 -3.28
N GLY A 133 21.69 0.83 -4.01
CA GLY A 133 22.02 0.44 -5.37
C GLY A 133 20.84 0.62 -6.33
N ILE A 134 20.48 1.89 -6.61
CA ILE A 134 19.33 2.26 -7.44
C ILE A 134 19.23 1.42 -8.73
N ASP A 135 18.04 0.88 -8.96
CA ASP A 135 17.65 0.20 -10.20
C ASP A 135 16.44 0.92 -10.80
N GLU A 136 16.69 1.75 -11.80
CA GLU A 136 15.70 2.60 -12.47
C GLU A 136 14.58 1.82 -13.19
N THR A 137 14.68 0.49 -13.26
CA THR A 137 13.62 -0.35 -13.83
C THR A 137 12.32 -0.15 -13.04
N ARG A 138 11.22 0.10 -13.75
CA ARG A 138 9.87 0.19 -13.16
C ARG A 138 9.21 -1.19 -13.15
N ALA A 139 8.48 -1.52 -12.08
CA ALA A 139 7.65 -2.73 -12.08
C ALA A 139 6.38 -2.54 -12.92
N LEU A 140 5.82 -1.34 -12.86
CA LEU A 140 4.64 -0.92 -13.62
C LEU A 140 5.02 0.16 -14.63
N GLU A 141 4.53 0.00 -15.86
CA GLU A 141 4.68 0.99 -16.91
C GLU A 141 3.70 2.14 -16.73
N GLU A 142 2.53 1.87 -16.14
CA GLU A 142 1.52 2.89 -15.90
C GLU A 142 1.99 3.92 -14.86
N PRO A 143 1.83 5.22 -15.13
CA PRO A 143 2.11 6.26 -14.14
C PRO A 143 1.06 6.26 -13.03
N PHE A 144 1.39 6.88 -11.91
CA PHE A 144 0.39 7.21 -10.90
C PHE A 144 -0.60 8.24 -11.47
N THR A 145 -1.89 7.94 -11.42
CA THR A 145 -2.96 8.91 -11.70
C THR A 145 -3.18 9.79 -10.48
N ASP A 146 -3.02 11.10 -10.60
CA ASP A 146 -3.52 12.03 -9.59
C ASP A 146 -5.05 12.09 -9.65
N PHE A 147 -5.66 11.98 -8.49
CA PHE A 147 -7.09 12.15 -8.34
C PHE A 147 -7.40 12.98 -7.11
N ASP A 148 -8.29 13.95 -7.30
CA ASP A 148 -9.01 14.61 -6.23
C ASP A 148 -10.47 14.34 -6.51
N PHE A 149 -10.97 13.28 -5.89
CA PHE A 149 -12.35 12.89 -6.11
C PHE A 149 -13.26 13.94 -5.49
N ASP A 150 -14.33 14.31 -6.15
CA ASP A 150 -15.41 15.10 -5.56
C ASP A 150 -16.71 14.35 -5.82
N PHE A 151 -17.07 13.48 -4.89
CA PHE A 151 -18.29 12.68 -4.96
C PHE A 151 -18.90 12.55 -3.57
N GLU A 152 -20.22 12.38 -3.55
CA GLU A 152 -20.95 11.99 -2.36
C GLU A 152 -21.01 10.45 -2.28
N PRO A 153 -20.43 9.82 -1.24
CA PRO A 153 -20.38 8.36 -1.14
C PRO A 153 -21.78 7.75 -1.08
N LYS A 154 -22.00 6.68 -1.85
CA LYS A 154 -23.26 5.90 -1.80
C LYS A 154 -23.27 4.88 -0.66
N VAL A 155 -22.09 4.39 -0.28
CA VAL A 155 -21.87 3.52 0.88
C VAL A 155 -20.97 4.27 1.86
N ILE A 156 -21.32 4.25 3.14
CA ILE A 156 -20.54 4.86 4.22
C ILE A 156 -20.49 3.91 5.40
N GLU A 157 -19.28 3.62 5.86
CA GLU A 157 -19.01 2.87 7.09
C GLU A 157 -18.26 3.75 8.09
N GLU A 158 -18.55 3.54 9.37
CA GLU A 158 -17.89 4.25 10.46
C GLU A 158 -16.98 3.33 11.27
N PHE A 159 -15.78 3.81 11.57
CA PHE A 159 -14.78 3.08 12.35
C PHE A 159 -14.29 3.96 13.51
N THR A 160 -13.71 3.31 14.51
CA THR A 160 -12.99 3.98 15.59
C THR A 160 -11.58 3.43 15.62
N VAL A 161 -10.57 4.31 15.62
CA VAL A 161 -9.17 3.90 15.68
C VAL A 161 -8.89 3.21 17.02
N LYS A 162 -8.52 1.93 16.96
CA LYS A 162 -8.19 1.10 18.11
C LYS A 162 -6.68 1.09 18.36
N ARG A 163 -6.29 0.62 19.56
CA ARG A 163 -4.87 0.48 19.93
C ARG A 163 -4.09 -0.42 18.97
N SER A 164 -4.74 -1.45 18.42
CA SER A 164 -4.16 -2.38 17.42
C SER A 164 -3.92 -1.74 16.06
N ASP A 165 -4.56 -0.61 15.78
CA ASP A 165 -4.47 0.05 14.48
C ASP A 165 -3.28 1.02 14.43
N ILE A 166 -2.61 1.25 15.56
CA ILE A 166 -1.51 2.21 15.72
C ILE A 166 -0.16 1.52 15.49
N ASP A 167 0.68 2.14 14.67
CA ASP A 167 2.03 1.70 14.40
C ASP A 167 3.06 2.23 15.42
N THR A 168 4.33 1.91 15.21
CA THR A 168 5.44 2.34 16.08
C THR A 168 5.65 3.87 16.10
N ASN A 169 5.05 4.60 15.15
CA ASN A 169 5.12 6.06 15.07
C ASN A 169 3.92 6.74 15.74
N SER A 170 3.07 5.98 16.46
CA SER A 170 1.88 6.49 17.14
C SER A 170 0.79 7.04 16.20
N HIS A 171 0.81 6.64 14.93
CA HIS A 171 -0.22 6.95 13.95
C HIS A 171 -0.92 5.69 13.47
N VAL A 172 -2.07 5.84 12.84
CA VAL A 172 -2.74 4.71 12.19
C VAL A 172 -1.83 4.09 11.14
N ASN A 173 -1.65 2.77 11.20
CA ASN A 173 -0.90 2.02 10.21
C ASN A 173 -1.56 2.20 8.83
N ASN A 174 -0.77 2.58 7.82
CA ASN A 174 -1.27 2.90 6.48
C ASN A 174 -2.11 1.78 5.84
N LYS A 175 -1.84 0.52 6.20
CA LYS A 175 -2.58 -0.63 5.68
C LYS A 175 -4.00 -0.73 6.26
N LYS A 176 -4.25 -0.16 7.44
CA LYS A 176 -5.58 -0.13 8.05
C LYS A 176 -6.58 0.70 7.23
N TYR A 177 -6.11 1.74 6.56
CA TYR A 177 -6.94 2.48 5.62
C TYR A 177 -7.40 1.60 4.44
N VAL A 178 -6.56 0.66 4.01
CA VAL A 178 -6.94 -0.29 2.95
C VAL A 178 -8.00 -1.27 3.48
N ASP A 179 -7.89 -1.76 4.71
CA ASP A 179 -8.98 -2.54 5.32
C ASP A 179 -10.31 -1.79 5.31
N TRP A 180 -10.32 -0.54 5.79
CA TRP A 180 -11.54 0.27 5.83
C TRP A 180 -12.09 0.55 4.43
N ILE A 181 -11.23 0.73 3.42
CA ILE A 181 -11.65 0.81 2.02
C ILE A 181 -12.37 -0.47 1.59
N MET A 182 -11.82 -1.64 1.92
CA MET A 182 -12.41 -2.92 1.53
C MET A 182 -13.76 -3.19 2.18
N GLU A 183 -13.98 -2.72 3.42
CA GLU A 183 -15.28 -2.80 4.10
C GLU A 183 -16.37 -1.95 3.44
N THR A 184 -16.01 -0.92 2.66
CA THR A 184 -17.00 -0.11 1.92
C THR A 184 -17.47 -0.74 0.62
N VAL A 185 -16.78 -1.78 0.13
CA VAL A 185 -17.09 -2.41 -1.16
C VAL A 185 -18.44 -3.13 -1.05
N PRO A 186 -19.42 -2.84 -1.93
CA PRO A 186 -20.71 -3.51 -1.89
C PRO A 186 -20.57 -5.03 -1.97
N GLN A 187 -21.33 -5.76 -1.14
CA GLN A 187 -21.27 -7.23 -1.04
C GLN A 187 -21.40 -7.92 -2.41
N GLN A 188 -22.29 -7.40 -3.29
CA GLN A 188 -22.46 -7.95 -4.64
C GLN A 188 -21.16 -7.90 -5.47
N ILE A 189 -20.35 -6.85 -5.32
CA ILE A 189 -19.06 -6.76 -6.00
C ILE A 189 -18.06 -7.70 -5.33
N TYR A 190 -18.01 -7.68 -4.00
CA TYR A 190 -17.11 -8.52 -3.21
C TYR A 190 -17.28 -10.02 -3.50
N ASP A 191 -18.51 -10.49 -3.66
CA ASP A 191 -18.82 -11.91 -3.89
C ASP A 191 -18.61 -12.38 -5.34
N ASN A 192 -18.73 -11.48 -6.32
CA ASN A 192 -18.79 -11.84 -7.74
C ASN A 192 -17.58 -11.35 -8.55
N TYR A 193 -16.70 -10.57 -7.94
CA TYR A 193 -15.55 -9.96 -8.60
C TYR A 193 -14.28 -10.10 -7.77
N LYS A 194 -13.13 -10.01 -8.43
CA LYS A 194 -11.81 -9.92 -7.80
C LYS A 194 -11.18 -8.58 -8.08
N VAL A 195 -10.52 -8.03 -7.06
CA VAL A 195 -9.73 -6.80 -7.21
C VAL A 195 -8.51 -7.07 -8.08
N THR A 196 -8.34 -6.26 -9.12
CA THR A 196 -7.22 -6.33 -10.08
C THR A 196 -6.32 -5.11 -10.00
N SER A 197 -6.79 -4.02 -9.39
CA SER A 197 -6.00 -2.80 -9.19
C SER A 197 -6.39 -2.11 -7.89
N LEU A 198 -5.39 -1.61 -7.15
CA LEU A 198 -5.56 -0.63 -6.07
C LEU A 198 -4.61 0.53 -6.35
N GLN A 199 -5.14 1.76 -6.38
CA GLN A 199 -4.32 2.95 -6.29
C GLN A 199 -4.78 3.78 -5.09
N ILE A 200 -3.84 4.24 -4.26
CA ILE A 200 -4.16 4.95 -3.01
C ILE A 200 -3.19 6.12 -2.80
N ILE A 201 -3.74 7.24 -2.32
CA ILE A 201 -3.02 8.46 -1.94
C ILE A 201 -3.31 8.74 -0.47
N TYR A 202 -2.25 8.77 0.34
CA TYR A 202 -2.31 9.14 1.75
C TYR A 202 -2.07 10.64 1.88
N LYS A 203 -3.08 11.37 2.38
CA LYS A 203 -3.05 12.84 2.49
C LYS A 203 -2.68 13.29 3.90
N LYS A 204 -3.26 12.64 4.93
CA LYS A 204 -3.10 13.01 6.34
C LYS A 204 -3.13 11.77 7.24
N GLU A 205 -2.42 11.86 8.37
CA GLU A 205 -2.38 10.84 9.42
C GLU A 205 -3.59 10.98 10.36
N SER A 206 -3.95 9.88 11.04
CA SER A 206 -4.92 9.87 12.14
C SER A 206 -4.32 9.19 13.38
N SER A 207 -4.95 9.38 14.53
CA SER A 207 -4.44 8.97 15.84
C SER A 207 -5.45 8.16 16.65
N LEU A 208 -4.97 7.59 17.76
CA LEU A 208 -5.77 6.73 18.63
C LEU A 208 -7.05 7.42 19.10
N GLY A 209 -8.19 6.74 18.98
CA GLY A 209 -9.49 7.24 19.42
C GLY A 209 -10.20 8.16 18.42
N SER A 210 -9.57 8.50 17.29
CA SER A 210 -10.27 9.22 16.22
C SER A 210 -11.44 8.41 15.67
N GLY A 211 -12.54 9.10 15.36
CA GLY A 211 -13.65 8.55 14.61
C GLY A 211 -13.38 8.69 13.12
N ILE A 212 -13.53 7.61 12.36
CA ILE A 212 -13.22 7.55 10.93
C ILE A 212 -14.50 7.25 10.17
N LYS A 213 -14.67 7.91 9.02
CA LYS A 213 -15.64 7.53 8.00
C LYS A 213 -14.92 7.09 6.75
N ALA A 214 -15.29 5.94 6.22
CA ALA A 214 -14.90 5.50 4.89
C ALA A 214 -16.13 5.42 4.01
N GLY A 215 -16.01 5.77 2.74
CA GLY A 215 -17.10 5.62 1.80
C GLY A 215 -16.63 5.43 0.38
N CYS A 216 -17.51 4.87 -0.45
CA CYS A 216 -17.24 4.66 -1.86
C CYS A 216 -18.43 4.96 -2.77
N VAL A 217 -18.13 5.13 -4.05
CA VAL A 217 -19.10 5.16 -5.15
C VAL A 217 -18.57 4.30 -6.31
N ILE A 218 -19.48 3.66 -7.04
CA ILE A 218 -19.13 3.00 -8.31
C ILE A 218 -19.10 4.07 -9.39
N ASP A 219 -18.00 4.16 -10.13
CA ASP A 219 -17.87 5.01 -11.31
C ASP A 219 -18.64 4.37 -12.47
N GLU A 220 -19.82 4.91 -12.77
CA GLU A 220 -20.75 4.41 -13.79
C GLU A 220 -20.24 4.61 -15.22
N GLN A 221 -19.08 5.28 -15.42
CA GLN A 221 -18.47 5.47 -16.74
C GLN A 221 -17.76 4.21 -17.27
N ASN A 222 -17.53 3.19 -16.44
CA ASN A 222 -16.87 1.96 -16.84
C ASN A 222 -17.82 0.75 -16.70
N THR A 223 -18.29 0.22 -17.83
CA THR A 223 -19.36 -0.81 -17.85
C THR A 223 -18.85 -2.24 -17.78
N ASP A 224 -17.58 -2.49 -18.12
CA ASP A 224 -17.07 -3.86 -18.26
C ASP A 224 -16.46 -4.39 -16.96
N ASN A 225 -15.80 -3.51 -16.20
CA ASN A 225 -15.13 -3.81 -14.95
C ASN A 225 -15.48 -2.73 -13.92
N PRO A 226 -16.12 -3.06 -12.78
CA PRO A 226 -16.46 -2.08 -11.77
C PRO A 226 -15.22 -1.31 -11.30
N ARG A 227 -15.27 0.01 -11.44
CA ARG A 227 -14.31 0.95 -10.88
C ARG A 227 -14.96 1.62 -9.68
N LEU A 228 -14.35 1.52 -8.51
CA LEU A 228 -14.84 2.17 -7.29
C LEU A 228 -13.89 3.27 -6.89
N LEU A 229 -14.46 4.43 -6.57
CA LEU A 229 -13.74 5.56 -6.00
C LEU A 229 -14.02 5.57 -4.50
N HIS A 230 -12.98 5.70 -3.70
CA HIS A 230 -13.03 5.63 -2.24
C HIS A 230 -12.45 6.89 -1.61
N LYS A 231 -13.03 7.27 -0.48
CA LYS A 231 -12.52 8.31 0.41
C LYS A 231 -12.58 7.87 1.86
N ILE A 232 -11.60 8.30 2.64
CA ILE A 232 -11.62 8.21 4.09
C ILE A 232 -11.37 9.60 4.66
N TRP A 233 -12.20 9.98 5.64
CA TRP A 233 -12.10 11.26 6.32
C TRP A 233 -12.32 11.11 7.82
N ASP A 234 -11.78 12.05 8.58
CA ASP A 234 -12.05 12.14 10.01
C ASP A 234 -13.51 12.57 10.25
N LYS A 235 -14.21 11.79 11.07
CA LYS A 235 -15.66 11.94 11.33
C LYS A 235 -16.01 13.31 11.93
N ASN A 236 -15.13 13.87 12.76
CA ASN A 236 -15.43 15.06 13.56
C ASN A 236 -15.01 16.33 12.82
N THR A 237 -13.86 16.30 12.17
CA THR A 237 -13.26 17.47 11.50
C THR A 237 -13.61 17.55 10.02
N GLY A 238 -14.04 16.45 9.39
CA GLY A 238 -14.26 16.38 7.94
C GLY A 238 -12.95 16.36 7.13
N LEU A 239 -11.79 16.30 7.78
CA LEU A 239 -10.50 16.29 7.10
C LEU A 239 -10.31 15.01 6.30
N GLU A 240 -10.09 15.13 4.99
CA GLU A 240 -9.80 13.98 4.14
C GLU A 240 -8.40 13.41 4.45
N LEU A 241 -8.37 12.10 4.73
CA LEU A 241 -7.18 11.36 5.13
C LEU A 241 -6.61 10.57 3.95
N VAL A 242 -7.48 9.94 3.17
CA VAL A 242 -7.11 9.05 2.06
C VAL A 242 -8.09 9.20 0.91
N SER A 243 -7.56 9.16 -0.32
CA SER A 243 -8.33 8.89 -1.54
C SER A 243 -7.80 7.61 -2.17
N ALA A 244 -8.68 6.76 -2.70
CA ALA A 244 -8.25 5.54 -3.37
C ALA A 244 -9.20 5.14 -4.50
N GLU A 245 -8.69 4.32 -5.41
CA GLU A 245 -9.43 3.70 -6.51
C GLU A 245 -9.18 2.20 -6.49
N THR A 246 -10.23 1.41 -6.70
CA THR A 246 -10.11 -0.01 -6.98
C THR A 246 -10.78 -0.39 -8.30
N ILE A 247 -10.18 -1.33 -9.02
CA ILE A 247 -10.73 -1.90 -10.26
C ILE A 247 -10.97 -3.39 -10.02
N TRP A 248 -12.12 -3.87 -10.47
CA TRP A 248 -12.61 -5.21 -10.20
C TRP A 248 -12.93 -5.94 -11.50
N GLN A 249 -12.62 -7.23 -11.54
CA GLN A 249 -12.91 -8.09 -12.69
C GLN A 249 -13.82 -9.23 -12.25
N LYS A 250 -14.82 -9.54 -13.09
CA LYS A 250 -15.80 -10.59 -12.80
C LYS A 250 -15.11 -11.94 -12.65
N ILE A 251 -15.50 -12.70 -11.63
CA ILE A 251 -15.05 -14.08 -11.45
C ILE A 251 -15.65 -14.90 -12.60
N GLN A 252 -14.80 -15.50 -13.44
CA GLN A 252 -15.25 -16.45 -14.45
C GLN A 252 -15.61 -17.76 -13.73
N SER A 253 -16.85 -18.20 -13.94
CA SER A 253 -17.41 -19.47 -13.48
C SER A 253 -16.85 -20.65 -14.26
#